data_AF-A0A316BW93-F1
#
_entry.id   AF-A0A316BW93-F1
#
_cell.length_a   1.000
_cell.length_b   1.000
_cell.length_c   1.000
_cell.angle_alpha   90.00
_cell.angle_beta   90.00
_cell.angle_gamma   90.00
#
_symmetry.space_group_name_H-M   'P 1'
#
loop_
_entity.id
_entity.type
_entity.pdbx_description
1 polymer ?
#
loop_
_entity_poly.entity_id
_entity_poly.type
_entity_poly.pdbx_seq_one_letter_code
_entity_poly.pdbx_strand_id
1 'polypeptide(L)'
;MTKTSKSGGTAGNIFGLIGIYILIYIVCSVMFVGLFHTGLLKNMEVLMYRGIAFIVITGVVAAVVMGVIRKFWGFITIRDIIMMFVIFCCVNTVLFVLVPVTVERSVSVFMLSYMEENSDQTFTQESVGEVFTSKYVTDYGAFEKRFNEQVETGTIKQNPDGTYSITESGKLIVNAFRKVAEWFDTDRRLVYPNEN
;
A
#
# COMPACT_ATOMS: atom_id res chain seq x y z
N MET A 1 55.92 -17.88 -16.28
CA MET A 1 55.00 -16.83 -15.80
C MET A 1 53.67 -17.01 -16.52
N THR A 2 52.68 -17.61 -15.87
CA THR A 2 51.34 -17.78 -16.43
C THR A 2 50.35 -17.53 -15.30
N LYS A 3 49.69 -16.37 -15.33
CA LYS A 3 48.62 -16.00 -14.40
C LYS A 3 47.40 -16.87 -14.72
N THR A 4 47.13 -17.87 -13.90
CA THR A 4 45.85 -18.57 -13.89
C THR A 4 44.79 -17.67 -13.25
N SER A 5 43.80 -17.34 -14.07
CA SER A 5 42.57 -16.63 -13.73
C SER A 5 41.80 -17.34 -12.59
N LYS A 6 41.67 -16.68 -11.44
CA LYS A 6 40.65 -16.98 -10.42
C LYS A 6 39.32 -16.35 -10.86
N SER A 7 38.59 -16.95 -11.81
CA SER A 7 37.22 -16.51 -12.14
C SER A 7 36.12 -17.33 -11.44
N GLY A 8 36.46 -18.44 -10.77
CA GLY A 8 35.48 -19.32 -10.12
C GLY A 8 34.88 -18.80 -8.81
N GLY A 9 35.58 -17.93 -8.07
CA GLY A 9 35.09 -17.42 -6.77
C GLY A 9 34.05 -16.31 -6.87
N THR A 10 34.07 -15.54 -7.96
CA THR A 10 33.22 -14.34 -8.10
C THR A 10 31.78 -14.71 -8.45
N ALA A 11 31.58 -15.70 -9.32
CA ALA A 11 30.24 -16.13 -9.70
C ALA A 11 29.48 -16.77 -8.53
N GLY A 12 30.14 -17.65 -7.75
CA GLY A 12 29.54 -18.28 -6.56
C GLY A 12 29.10 -17.27 -5.50
N ASN A 13 29.91 -16.22 -5.28
CA ASN A 13 29.57 -15.15 -4.33
C ASN A 13 28.37 -14.31 -4.81
N ILE A 14 28.21 -14.10 -6.12
CA ILE A 14 27.05 -13.38 -6.68
C ILE A 14 25.77 -14.20 -6.50
N PHE A 15 25.79 -15.50 -6.85
CA PHE A 15 24.62 -16.36 -6.65
C PHE A 15 24.25 -16.48 -5.16
N GLY A 16 25.25 -16.58 -4.28
CA GLY A 16 25.04 -16.56 -2.83
C GLY A 16 24.41 -15.26 -2.35
N LEU A 17 24.87 -14.10 -2.85
CA LEU A 17 24.31 -12.80 -2.52
C LEU A 17 22.84 -12.71 -2.96
N ILE A 18 22.53 -13.05 -4.21
CA ILE A 18 21.16 -13.04 -4.74
C ILE A 18 20.24 -13.95 -3.92
N GLY A 19 20.71 -15.15 -3.57
CA GLY A 19 19.97 -16.08 -2.72
C GLY A 19 19.65 -15.49 -1.34
N ILE A 20 20.60 -14.79 -0.72
CA ILE A 20 20.39 -14.09 0.56
C ILE A 20 19.35 -12.98 0.40
N TYR A 21 19.44 -12.16 -0.66
CA TYR A 21 18.46 -11.10 -0.94
C TYR A 21 17.04 -11.65 -1.04
N ILE A 22 16.85 -12.70 -1.84
CA ILE A 22 15.55 -13.33 -2.05
C ILE A 22 15.02 -13.92 -0.74
N LEU A 23 15.88 -14.60 0.02
CA LEU A 23 15.49 -15.20 1.29
C LEU A 23 15.04 -14.16 2.32
N ILE A 24 15.84 -13.11 2.54
CA ILE A 24 15.48 -12.03 3.48
C ILE A 24 14.21 -11.35 3.01
N TYR A 25 14.09 -11.06 1.70
CA TYR A 25 12.91 -10.44 1.14
C TYR A 25 11.64 -11.25 1.43
N ILE A 26 11.64 -12.55 1.11
CA ILE A 26 10.48 -13.42 1.32
C ILE A 26 10.12 -13.50 2.81
N VAL A 27 11.09 -13.74 3.68
CA VAL A 27 10.87 -13.87 5.13
C VAL A 27 10.31 -12.57 5.70
N CYS A 28 10.89 -11.42 5.35
CA CYS A 28 10.42 -10.12 5.83
C CYS A 28 9.07 -9.73 5.23
N SER A 29 8.76 -10.12 4.00
CA SER A 29 7.43 -9.89 3.39
C SER A 29 6.36 -10.76 4.05
N VAL A 30 6.66 -12.02 4.39
CA VAL A 30 5.74 -12.86 5.18
C VAL A 30 5.51 -12.25 6.56
N MET A 31 6.57 -11.77 7.21
CA MET A 31 6.46 -11.06 8.49
C MET A 31 5.59 -9.79 8.34
N PHE A 32 5.78 -9.01 7.29
CA PHE A 32 4.96 -7.82 6.99
C PHE A 32 3.47 -8.15 6.88
N VAL A 33 3.10 -9.20 6.14
CA VAL A 33 1.71 -9.67 6.05
C VAL A 33 1.22 -10.18 7.41
N GLY A 34 2.06 -10.90 8.15
CA GLY A 34 1.76 -11.39 9.49
C GLY A 34 1.43 -10.27 10.48
N LEU A 35 2.07 -9.10 10.37
CA LEU A 35 1.83 -7.97 11.27
C LEU A 35 0.37 -7.47 11.22
N PHE A 36 -0.32 -7.59 10.09
CA PHE A 36 -1.74 -7.21 10.00
C PHE A 36 -2.67 -8.09 10.84
N HIS A 37 -2.24 -9.31 11.18
CA HIS A 37 -3.00 -10.24 12.03
C HIS A 37 -2.70 -10.02 13.52
N THR A 38 -1.58 -9.36 13.83
CA THR A 38 -1.24 -8.96 15.19
C THR A 38 -1.92 -7.63 15.48
N GLY A 39 -2.49 -7.44 16.67
CA GLY A 39 -3.16 -6.18 17.02
C GLY A 39 -2.25 -4.95 17.13
N LEU A 40 -1.05 -4.99 16.55
CA LEU A 40 -0.11 -3.89 16.48
C LEU A 40 -0.72 -2.74 15.66
N LEU A 41 -0.54 -1.51 16.13
CA LEU A 41 -1.06 -0.29 15.49
C LEU A 41 -2.57 -0.32 15.20
N LYS A 42 -3.36 -1.02 16.04
CA LYS A 42 -4.83 -1.01 15.96
C LYS A 42 -5.43 0.40 16.03
N ASN A 43 -4.75 1.33 16.67
CA ASN A 43 -5.15 2.73 16.78
C ASN A 43 -5.03 3.51 15.44
N MET A 44 -4.35 2.95 14.44
CA MET A 44 -4.30 3.54 13.10
C MET A 44 -5.43 2.95 12.26
N GLU A 45 -6.57 3.65 12.23
CA GLU A 45 -7.76 3.22 11.48
C GLU A 45 -7.53 3.26 9.96
N VAL A 46 -6.69 4.19 9.49
CA VAL A 46 -6.33 4.32 8.07
C VAL A 46 -5.38 3.19 7.66
N LEU A 47 -5.89 2.20 6.91
CA LEU A 47 -5.11 1.03 6.46
C LEU A 47 -3.80 1.41 5.77
N MET A 48 -3.83 2.46 4.93
CA MET A 48 -2.67 2.95 4.20
C MET A 48 -1.53 3.37 5.14
N TYR A 49 -1.84 4.12 6.20
CA TYR A 49 -0.83 4.57 7.17
C TYR A 49 -0.28 3.42 7.99
N ARG A 50 -1.15 2.51 8.42
CA ARG A 50 -0.74 1.30 9.14
C ARG A 50 0.20 0.44 8.28
N GLY A 51 -0.11 0.27 7.00
CA GLY A 51 0.72 -0.50 6.08
C GLY A 51 2.08 0.15 5.81
N ILE A 52 2.13 1.47 5.59
CA ILE A 52 3.41 2.19 5.44
C ILE A 52 4.27 2.02 6.70
N ALA A 53 3.69 2.14 7.90
CA ALA A 53 4.41 1.92 9.15
C ALA A 53 4.98 0.51 9.24
N PHE A 54 4.19 -0.52 8.89
CA PHE A 54 4.67 -1.90 8.86
C PHE A 54 5.76 -2.14 7.80
N ILE A 55 5.67 -1.53 6.61
CA ILE A 55 6.71 -1.63 5.58
C ILE A 55 8.03 -1.04 6.10
N VAL A 56 7.99 0.13 6.74
CA VAL A 56 9.19 0.76 7.31
C VAL A 56 9.78 -0.11 8.42
N ILE A 57 8.96 -0.59 9.36
CA ILE A 57 9.40 -1.46 10.46
C ILE A 57 10.06 -2.73 9.92
N THR A 58 9.37 -3.43 9.01
CA THR A 58 9.88 -4.69 8.43
C THR A 58 11.07 -4.47 7.50
N GLY A 59 11.13 -3.34 6.80
CA GLY A 59 12.30 -2.92 6.03
C GLY A 59 13.52 -2.68 6.91
N VAL A 60 13.36 -2.00 8.05
CA VAL A 60 14.45 -1.82 9.03
C VAL A 60 14.91 -3.17 9.55
N VAL A 61 13.99 -4.10 9.85
CA VAL A 61 14.36 -5.47 10.24
C VAL A 61 15.14 -6.17 9.13
N ALA A 62 14.72 -6.07 7.86
CA ALA A 62 15.44 -6.64 6.72
C ALA A 62 16.88 -6.10 6.61
N ALA A 63 17.05 -4.78 6.82
CA ALA A 63 18.36 -4.13 6.81
C ALA A 63 19.24 -4.59 7.97
N VAL A 64 18.67 -4.72 9.18
CA VAL A 64 19.38 -5.23 10.36
C VAL A 64 19.83 -6.67 10.14
N VAL A 65 18.94 -7.54 9.64
CA VAL A 65 19.27 -8.95 9.31
C VAL A 65 20.41 -9.02 8.30
N MET A 66 20.37 -8.20 7.24
CA MET A 66 21.46 -8.11 6.26
C MET A 66 22.78 -7.65 6.91
N GLY A 67 22.71 -6.70 7.84
CA GLY A 67 23.85 -6.25 8.64
C GLY A 67 24.43 -7.32 9.56
N VAL A 68 23.60 -8.18 10.14
CA VAL A 68 24.05 -9.33 10.94
C VAL A 68 24.73 -10.37 10.04
N ILE A 69 24.15 -10.71 8.88
CA ILE A 69 24.73 -11.67 7.94
C ILE A 69 26.08 -11.17 7.42
N ARG A 70 26.21 -9.86 7.17
CA ARG A 70 27.49 -9.22 6.82
C ARG A 70 28.61 -9.54 7.80
N LYS A 71 28.32 -9.65 9.11
CA LYS A 71 29.34 -9.99 10.12
C LYS A 71 29.92 -11.39 9.89
N PHE A 72 29.13 -12.31 9.35
CA PHE A 72 29.56 -13.66 9.07
C PHE A 72 30.16 -13.79 7.65
N TRP A 73 29.67 -13.02 6.68
CA TRP A 73 30.00 -13.18 5.26
C TRP A 73 30.60 -11.88 4.71
N GLY A 74 31.93 -11.83 4.66
CA GLY A 74 32.72 -10.60 4.40
C GLY A 74 32.63 -10.00 2.98
N PHE A 75 31.84 -10.59 2.08
CA PHE A 75 31.59 -10.02 0.75
C PHE A 75 30.38 -9.07 0.72
N ILE A 76 29.61 -8.97 1.80
CA ILE A 76 28.46 -8.06 1.92
C ILE A 76 28.96 -6.67 2.30
N THR A 77 28.53 -5.67 1.53
CA THR A 77 28.90 -4.27 1.71
C THR A 77 27.79 -3.46 2.40
N ILE A 78 28.12 -2.26 2.89
CA ILE A 78 27.10 -1.34 3.46
C ILE A 78 26.06 -0.95 2.40
N ARG A 79 26.48 -0.86 1.14
CA ARG A 79 25.59 -0.63 0.00
C ARG A 79 24.48 -1.67 -0.05
N ASP A 80 24.80 -2.93 0.23
CA ASP A 80 23.83 -4.03 0.14
C ASP A 80 22.73 -3.90 1.20
N ILE A 81 23.08 -3.44 2.41
CA ILE A 81 22.13 -3.16 3.49
C ILE A 81 21.15 -2.06 3.10
N ILE A 82 21.68 -0.96 2.53
CA ILE A 82 20.85 0.18 2.08
C ILE A 82 19.96 -0.27 0.92
N MET A 83 20.51 -1.00 -0.06
CA MET A 83 19.73 -1.52 -1.18
C MET A 83 18.64 -2.48 -0.70
N MET A 84 18.91 -3.32 0.30
CA MET A 84 17.90 -4.23 0.87
C MET A 84 16.74 -3.44 1.47
N PHE A 85 17.01 -2.40 2.27
CA PHE A 85 15.97 -1.53 2.81
C PHE A 85 15.14 -0.87 1.71
N VAL A 86 15.81 -0.22 0.74
CA VAL A 86 15.15 0.56 -0.31
C VAL A 86 14.31 -0.35 -1.21
N ILE A 87 14.88 -1.45 -1.72
CA ILE A 87 14.16 -2.40 -2.58
C ILE A 87 12.97 -2.99 -1.83
N PHE A 88 13.16 -3.41 -0.58
CA PHE A 88 12.07 -3.96 0.22
C PHE A 88 10.92 -2.96 0.38
N CYS A 89 11.24 -1.72 0.76
CA CYS A 89 10.24 -0.66 0.94
C CYS A 89 9.53 -0.34 -0.38
N CYS A 90 10.25 -0.17 -1.48
CA CYS A 90 9.67 0.15 -2.78
C CYS A 90 8.74 -0.95 -3.28
N VAL A 91 9.20 -2.20 -3.31
CA VAL A 91 8.40 -3.32 -3.85
C VAL A 91 7.18 -3.58 -2.99
N ASN A 92 7.33 -3.64 -1.65
CA ASN A 92 6.19 -3.87 -0.77
C ASN A 92 5.22 -2.69 -0.78
N THR A 93 5.68 -1.44 -0.96
CA THR A 93 4.76 -0.29 -1.11
C THR A 93 3.93 -0.41 -2.37
N VAL A 94 4.56 -0.73 -3.51
CA VAL A 94 3.83 -0.92 -4.78
C VAL A 94 2.82 -2.06 -4.67
N LEU A 95 3.24 -3.22 -4.15
CA LEU A 95 2.35 -4.37 -3.95
C LEU A 95 1.20 -4.03 -2.98
N PHE A 96 1.50 -3.38 -1.87
CA PHE A 96 0.52 -3.02 -0.85
C PHE A 96 -0.52 -2.03 -1.36
N VAL A 97 -0.08 -1.01 -2.11
CA VAL A 97 -0.98 0.00 -2.69
C VAL A 97 -1.82 -0.62 -3.82
N LEU A 98 -1.21 -1.39 -4.71
CA LEU A 98 -1.92 -1.94 -5.87
C LEU A 98 -2.88 -3.07 -5.52
N VAL A 99 -2.60 -3.86 -4.48
CA VAL A 99 -3.41 -5.03 -4.15
C VAL A 99 -4.28 -4.77 -2.91
N PRO A 100 -3.78 -4.82 -1.65
CA PRO A 100 -4.60 -4.57 -0.46
C PRO A 100 -5.39 -3.26 -0.47
N VAL A 101 -4.73 -2.13 -0.76
CA VAL A 101 -5.40 -0.82 -0.69
C VAL A 101 -6.44 -0.68 -1.80
N THR A 102 -6.16 -1.20 -3.00
CA THR A 102 -7.15 -1.25 -4.09
C THR A 102 -8.34 -2.13 -3.73
N VAL A 103 -8.13 -3.32 -3.16
CA VAL A 103 -9.21 -4.22 -2.74
C VAL A 103 -10.13 -3.54 -1.73
N GLU A 104 -9.57 -2.82 -0.76
CA GLU A 104 -10.33 -2.13 0.28
C GLU A 104 -11.11 -0.90 -0.24
N ARG A 105 -10.75 -0.36 -1.40
CA ARG A 105 -11.29 0.89 -1.94
C ARG A 105 -12.06 0.71 -3.25
N SER A 106 -12.03 -0.47 -3.85
CA SER A 106 -12.59 -0.71 -5.18
C SER A 106 -14.05 -1.11 -5.12
N VAL A 107 -14.89 -0.24 -5.68
CA VAL A 107 -16.30 -0.55 -5.95
C VAL A 107 -16.44 -1.75 -6.89
N SER A 108 -15.55 -1.91 -7.86
CA SER A 108 -15.57 -3.04 -8.78
C SER A 108 -15.31 -4.38 -8.08
N VAL A 109 -14.39 -4.41 -7.11
CA VAL A 109 -14.15 -5.62 -6.31
C VAL A 109 -15.41 -5.97 -5.51
N PHE A 110 -16.06 -4.98 -4.89
CA PHE A 110 -17.34 -5.19 -4.21
C PHE A 110 -18.42 -5.75 -5.16
N MET A 111 -18.62 -5.16 -6.33
CA MET A 111 -19.65 -5.59 -7.28
C MET A 111 -19.41 -7.03 -7.75
N LEU A 112 -18.17 -7.37 -8.12
CA LEU A 112 -17.82 -8.72 -8.56
C LEU A 112 -17.98 -9.75 -7.45
N SER A 113 -17.53 -9.43 -6.23
CA SER A 113 -17.71 -10.33 -5.08
C SER A 113 -19.18 -10.55 -4.76
N TYR A 114 -20.01 -9.50 -4.83
CA TYR A 114 -21.45 -9.64 -4.58
C TYR A 114 -22.12 -10.52 -5.65
N MET A 115 -21.81 -10.31 -6.92
CA MET A 115 -22.38 -11.11 -8.01
C MET A 115 -21.91 -12.57 -7.97
N GLU A 116 -20.65 -12.83 -7.58
CA GLU A 116 -20.12 -14.19 -7.42
C GLU A 116 -20.81 -14.93 -6.26
N GLU A 117 -21.00 -14.26 -5.11
CA GLU A 117 -21.73 -14.79 -3.96
C GLU A 117 -23.22 -15.07 -4.26
N ASN A 118 -23.76 -14.48 -5.34
CA ASN A 118 -25.14 -14.64 -5.79
C ASN A 118 -25.18 -15.06 -7.28
N SER A 119 -24.27 -15.97 -7.66
CA SER A 119 -24.04 -16.36 -9.06
C SER A 119 -25.24 -17.06 -9.73
N ASP A 120 -26.20 -17.50 -8.93
CA ASP A 120 -27.50 -18.04 -9.32
C ASP A 120 -28.53 -16.96 -9.71
N GLN A 121 -28.23 -15.68 -9.42
CA GLN A 121 -29.08 -14.54 -9.76
C GLN A 121 -28.58 -13.79 -11.01
N THR A 122 -29.51 -13.23 -11.78
CA THR A 122 -29.20 -12.33 -12.89
C THR A 122 -29.48 -10.90 -12.48
N PHE A 123 -28.54 -10.00 -12.76
CA PHE A 123 -28.62 -8.60 -12.32
C PHE A 123 -28.86 -7.65 -13.50
N THR A 124 -29.71 -6.65 -13.28
CA THR A 124 -29.78 -5.45 -14.13
C THR A 124 -28.82 -4.38 -13.58
N GLN A 125 -28.40 -3.42 -14.42
CA GLN A 125 -27.54 -2.32 -13.97
C GLN A 125 -28.18 -1.52 -12.81
N GLU A 126 -29.50 -1.31 -12.85
CA GLU A 126 -30.26 -0.65 -11.79
C GLU A 126 -30.19 -1.45 -10.47
N SER A 127 -30.43 -2.76 -10.53
CA SER A 127 -30.36 -3.61 -9.34
C SER A 127 -28.97 -3.63 -8.69
N VAL A 128 -27.89 -3.60 -9.48
CA VAL A 128 -26.51 -3.50 -8.94
C VAL A 128 -26.29 -2.13 -8.29
N GLY A 129 -26.84 -1.06 -8.87
CA GLY A 129 -26.80 0.28 -8.29
C GLY A 129 -27.49 0.36 -6.93
N GLU A 130 -28.66 -0.25 -6.79
CA GLU A 130 -29.39 -0.32 -5.53
C GLU A 130 -28.64 -1.14 -4.46
N VAL A 131 -28.04 -2.27 -4.87
CA VAL A 131 -27.19 -3.09 -3.98
C VAL A 131 -25.95 -2.32 -3.53
N PHE A 132 -25.33 -1.55 -4.43
CA PHE A 132 -24.19 -0.70 -4.08
C PHE A 132 -24.58 0.34 -3.02
N THR A 133 -25.69 1.05 -3.21
CA THR A 133 -26.13 2.05 -2.23
C THR A 133 -26.54 1.40 -0.90
N SER A 134 -27.40 0.39 -0.92
CA SER A 134 -27.89 -0.25 0.30
C SER A 134 -26.79 -0.99 1.07
N LYS A 135 -26.01 -1.85 0.41
CA LYS A 135 -25.06 -2.72 1.08
C LYS A 135 -23.70 -2.07 1.29
N TYR A 136 -23.11 -1.48 0.23
CA TYR A 136 -21.77 -0.91 0.33
C TYR A 136 -21.76 0.46 1.02
N VAL A 137 -22.66 1.36 0.62
CA VAL A 137 -22.70 2.70 1.22
C VAL A 137 -23.31 2.66 2.62
N THR A 138 -24.50 2.09 2.77
CA THR A 138 -25.24 2.10 4.04
C THR A 138 -24.82 0.99 5.01
N ASP A 139 -24.99 -0.30 4.66
CA ASP A 139 -24.77 -1.39 5.62
C ASP A 139 -23.30 -1.52 6.06
N TYR A 140 -22.36 -1.36 5.13
CA TYR A 140 -20.92 -1.43 5.44
C TYR A 140 -20.37 -0.11 5.98
N GLY A 141 -21.16 0.96 5.97
CA GLY A 141 -20.74 2.29 6.40
C GLY A 141 -19.53 2.82 5.62
N ALA A 142 -19.45 2.51 4.31
CA ALA A 142 -18.27 2.87 3.52
C ALA A 142 -18.11 4.39 3.41
N PHE A 143 -19.22 5.14 3.39
CA PHE A 143 -19.16 6.60 3.41
C PHE A 143 -18.61 7.10 4.75
N GLU A 144 -19.19 6.66 5.86
CA GLU A 144 -18.85 7.08 7.22
C GLU A 144 -17.38 6.79 7.51
N LYS A 145 -16.91 5.60 7.14
CA LYS A 145 -15.49 5.23 7.28
C LYS A 145 -14.59 6.21 6.53
N ARG A 146 -14.85 6.46 5.24
CA ARG A 146 -14.02 7.35 4.41
C ARG A 146 -14.09 8.79 4.90
N PHE A 147 -15.26 9.24 5.37
CA PHE A 147 -15.46 10.56 5.93
C PHE A 147 -14.67 10.74 7.24
N ASN A 148 -14.74 9.77 8.15
CA ASN A 148 -13.98 9.78 9.40
C ASN A 148 -12.47 9.76 9.14
N GLU A 149 -12.00 8.99 8.14
CA GLU A 149 -10.60 9.03 7.71
C GLU A 149 -10.18 10.46 7.28
N GLN A 150 -11.05 11.23 6.62
CA GLN A 150 -10.76 12.63 6.27
C GLN A 150 -10.73 13.56 7.50
N VAL A 151 -11.56 13.31 8.50
CA VAL A 151 -11.55 14.06 9.77
C VAL A 151 -10.29 13.74 10.58
N GLU A 152 -9.96 12.46 10.73
CA GLU A 152 -8.74 11.99 11.43
C GLU A 152 -7.45 12.49 10.76
N THR A 153 -7.43 12.54 9.43
CA THR A 153 -6.28 13.09 8.68
C THR A 153 -6.21 14.62 8.71
N GLY A 154 -7.23 15.29 9.24
CA GLY A 154 -7.30 16.75 9.32
C GLY A 154 -7.52 17.44 7.98
N THR A 155 -8.02 16.73 6.97
CA THR A 155 -8.37 17.32 5.66
C THR A 155 -9.78 17.93 5.68
N ILE A 156 -10.64 17.41 6.56
CA ILE A 156 -11.94 17.97 6.93
C ILE A 156 -11.92 18.32 8.42
N LYS A 157 -12.55 19.42 8.81
CA LYS A 157 -12.78 19.78 10.21
C LYS A 157 -14.28 19.92 10.50
N GLN A 158 -14.67 19.58 11.72
CA GLN A 158 -15.99 19.90 12.23
C GLN A 158 -16.00 21.33 12.79
N ASN A 159 -17.04 22.08 12.45
CA ASN A 159 -17.28 23.45 12.92
C ASN A 159 -18.06 23.44 14.24
N PRO A 160 -18.09 24.56 14.99
CA PRO A 160 -18.80 24.65 16.27
C PRO A 160 -20.31 24.40 16.20
N ASP A 161 -20.92 24.61 15.03
CA ASP A 161 -22.35 24.39 14.76
C ASP A 161 -22.67 22.95 14.31
N GLY A 162 -21.68 22.05 14.30
CA GLY A 162 -21.81 20.67 13.86
C GLY A 162 -21.68 20.46 12.35
N THR A 163 -21.50 21.53 11.56
CA THR A 163 -21.23 21.43 10.12
C THR A 163 -19.76 21.04 9.86
N TYR A 164 -19.42 20.70 8.62
CA TYR A 164 -18.06 20.33 8.24
C TYR A 164 -17.50 21.26 7.18
N SER A 165 -16.18 21.47 7.19
CA SER A 165 -15.49 22.30 6.22
C SER A 165 -14.13 21.73 5.85
N ILE A 166 -13.72 21.94 4.60
CA ILE A 166 -12.38 21.58 4.14
C ILE A 166 -11.32 22.44 4.82
N THR A 167 -10.20 21.84 5.22
CA THR A 167 -9.05 22.55 5.78
C THR A 167 -8.11 23.07 4.68
N GLU A 168 -7.14 23.91 5.04
CA GLU A 168 -6.09 24.32 4.09
C GLU A 168 -5.27 23.12 3.60
N SER A 169 -5.02 22.13 4.47
CA SER A 169 -4.40 20.85 4.09
C SER A 169 -5.25 20.08 3.08
N GLY A 170 -6.58 20.03 3.28
CA GLY A 170 -7.50 19.42 2.34
C GLY A 170 -7.46 20.12 0.97
N LYS A 171 -7.45 21.45 0.94
CA LYS A 171 -7.34 22.23 -0.30
C LYS A 171 -6.02 21.96 -1.03
N LEU A 172 -4.91 21.84 -0.29
CA LEU A 172 -3.60 21.49 -0.85
C LEU A 172 -3.65 20.13 -1.57
N ILE A 173 -4.27 19.13 -0.94
CA ILE A 173 -4.43 17.79 -1.52
C ILE A 173 -5.29 17.84 -2.78
N VAL A 174 -6.43 18.54 -2.76
CA VAL A 174 -7.29 18.72 -3.94
C VAL A 174 -6.52 19.35 -5.09
N ASN A 175 -5.71 20.38 -4.83
CA ASN A 175 -4.89 21.02 -5.85
C ASN A 175 -3.80 20.09 -6.40
N ALA A 176 -3.22 19.23 -5.56
CA ALA A 176 -2.27 18.21 -6.02
C ALA A 176 -2.97 17.19 -6.93
N PHE A 177 -4.15 16.69 -6.55
CA PHE A 177 -4.92 15.74 -7.37
C PHE A 177 -5.38 16.33 -8.69
N ARG A 178 -5.77 17.61 -8.73
CA ARG A 178 -6.10 18.30 -9.98
C ARG A 178 -4.92 18.33 -10.96
N LYS A 179 -3.71 18.63 -10.48
CA LYS A 179 -2.50 18.59 -11.33
C LYS A 179 -2.21 17.19 -11.86
N VAL A 180 -2.36 16.17 -11.01
CA VAL A 180 -2.20 14.78 -11.44
C VAL A 180 -3.27 14.43 -12.49
N ALA A 181 -4.52 14.82 -12.28
CA ALA A 181 -5.59 14.58 -13.23
C ALA A 181 -5.32 15.24 -14.59
N GLU A 182 -4.77 16.46 -14.59
CA GLU A 182 -4.33 17.15 -15.81
C GLU A 182 -3.16 16.45 -16.50
N TRP A 183 -2.16 15.98 -15.74
CA TRP A 183 -0.98 15.30 -16.31
C TRP A 183 -1.30 13.94 -16.91
N PHE A 184 -2.23 13.21 -16.32
CA PHE A 184 -2.59 11.85 -16.72
C PHE A 184 -3.92 11.77 -17.48
N ASP A 185 -4.54 12.92 -17.80
CA ASP A 185 -5.83 13.04 -18.50
C ASP A 185 -6.92 12.14 -17.91
N THR A 186 -7.06 12.17 -16.58
CA THR A 186 -8.06 11.37 -15.87
C THR A 186 -9.43 12.06 -15.89
N ASP A 187 -10.50 11.30 -15.58
CA ASP A 187 -11.86 11.84 -15.50
C ASP A 187 -11.96 13.09 -14.60
N ARG A 188 -12.16 14.24 -15.23
CA ARG A 188 -12.18 15.56 -14.57
C ARG A 188 -13.36 15.71 -13.61
N ARG A 189 -14.44 14.96 -13.80
CA ARG A 189 -15.63 15.00 -12.93
C ARG A 189 -15.29 14.62 -11.49
N LEU A 190 -14.21 13.85 -11.28
CA LEU A 190 -13.75 13.44 -9.96
C LEU A 190 -13.05 14.56 -9.17
N VAL A 191 -12.51 15.57 -9.86
CA VAL A 191 -11.75 16.69 -9.25
C VAL A 191 -12.38 18.07 -9.48
N TYR A 192 -13.34 18.15 -10.40
CA TYR A 192 -14.21 19.30 -10.68
C TYR A 192 -15.67 18.82 -10.83
N PRO A 193 -16.34 18.40 -9.74
CA PRO A 193 -17.65 17.76 -9.82
C PRO A 193 -18.80 18.67 -10.31
N ASN A 194 -18.58 19.99 -10.34
CA ASN A 194 -19.56 20.97 -10.81
C ASN A 194 -19.26 21.51 -12.23
N GLU A 195 -18.13 21.12 -12.82
CA GLU A 195 -17.80 21.47 -14.20
C GLU A 195 -18.27 20.31 -15.08
N ASN A 196 -19.22 20.60 -15.97
CA ASN A 196 -19.77 19.62 -16.93
C ASN A 196 -18.73 19.19 -17.96
#